data_AF-A0A2N9H7B9-F1
#
_entry.id   AF-A0A2N9H7B9-F1
#
_cell.length_a   1.000
_cell.length_b   1.000
_cell.length_c   1.000
_cell.angle_alpha   90.00
_cell.angle_beta   90.00
_cell.angle_gamma   90.00
#
_symmetry.space_group_name_H-M   'P 1'
#
loop_
_entity.id
_entity.type
_entity.pdbx_description
1 polymer ?
#
loop_
_entity_poly.entity_id
_entity_poly.type
_entity_poly.pdbx_seq_one_letter_code
_entity_poly.pdbx_strand_id
1 'polypeptide(L)'
;MEGLRVHTTASTTHAPPLHTTKLTRHTALNRVFAIVYTCAIIALFYHHAHKLIQYYYTTIIPSSLFLSLTLFFSDIILAFKWATTQSCRMRPIHREEFPQNLKEEVKDLPALDVFICTADPYKEPPMSVVNTALSVMAYEYPTEKVSVYVSDDGGSQLTLFALMEAAKFACHWLPFCKKKNIVERSPDVYFASNQNQPLSSDDEKIRTVYNSMKARVENIVEKGKVSHECIARDQDCEAFNKWTDAFTRQDHPTVIQILLESDKDKDMTGNVMPNLIYVSREKSRTSPHHFKAGALNVLGMFNFLNVFMGLTRMISMLVNLSVLFEINPMGMDGLLGPIHLGTGCFFNRRVFFGGPSSFVPPEIPELSPGNIVNKPIQSQPILAMAHRVASCNYENQSKWGSKMGFRYGSLVEDYYTGYRLKCEGWRSIFCHPDRAAFYGNAPINLIDVLNQNKRWAIGLLEVGFSKYNPITFGSQAMGPLMGLAYAYSGYWAMWSIPITIYAFIPQLALLNGVTIFPKDFLDFLLVGGTVQSWWNDQRWNKGILFGLKLECKEG
;
A
#
# COMPACT_ATOMS: atom_id res chain seq x y z
N MET A 1 -10.36 -18.17 9.75
CA MET A 1 -11.44 -18.06 10.75
C MET A 1 -12.81 -17.86 10.07
N GLU A 2 -13.17 -18.71 9.10
CA GLU A 2 -14.52 -18.73 8.52
C GLU A 2 -15.24 -20.03 8.92
N GLY A 3 -15.01 -20.46 10.17
CA GLY A 3 -15.44 -21.75 10.70
C GLY A 3 -15.93 -21.70 12.15
N LEU A 4 -16.42 -20.56 12.63
CA LEU A 4 -17.09 -20.45 13.93
C LEU A 4 -18.41 -19.71 13.75
N ARG A 5 -19.36 -20.38 13.08
CA ARG A 5 -20.79 -20.09 13.29
C ARG A 5 -21.16 -20.73 14.63
N VAL A 6 -21.43 -19.87 15.60
CA VAL A 6 -21.92 -20.22 16.93
C VAL A 6 -23.25 -20.95 16.80
N HIS A 7 -23.23 -22.26 17.05
CA HIS A 7 -24.41 -22.97 17.52
C HIS A 7 -24.55 -22.70 19.02
N THR A 8 -25.71 -22.20 19.38
CA THR A 8 -26.19 -21.93 20.73
C THR A 8 -26.30 -23.22 21.53
N THR A 9 -25.40 -23.42 22.50
CA THR A 9 -25.67 -24.20 23.72
C THR A 9 -24.84 -23.60 24.86
N ALA A 10 -25.53 -23.33 25.97
CA ALA A 10 -25.01 -22.65 27.16
C ALA A 10 -23.92 -23.45 27.90
N SER A 11 -23.11 -22.71 28.67
CA SER A 11 -21.95 -23.10 29.49
C SER A 11 -20.60 -22.95 28.80
N THR A 12 -19.83 -21.90 29.15
CA THR A 12 -18.36 -21.91 29.37
C THR A 12 -17.82 -20.49 29.61
N THR A 13 -16.91 -20.34 30.57
CA THR A 13 -16.07 -19.16 30.83
C THR A 13 -15.52 -18.55 29.54
N HIS A 14 -15.92 -17.33 29.20
CA HIS A 14 -15.49 -16.67 27.96
C HIS A 14 -14.01 -16.27 28.04
N ALA A 15 -13.21 -16.83 27.14
CA ALA A 15 -11.84 -16.40 26.91
C ALA A 15 -11.82 -14.92 26.47
N PRO A 16 -10.82 -14.13 26.91
CA PRO A 16 -10.80 -12.68 26.66
C PRO A 16 -10.70 -12.36 25.16
N PRO A 17 -11.41 -11.33 24.66
CA PRO A 17 -11.42 -11.04 23.22
C PRO A 17 -10.02 -10.66 22.72
N LEU A 18 -9.62 -11.14 21.54
CA LEU A 18 -8.35 -10.77 20.90
C LEU A 18 -8.37 -9.36 20.27
N HIS A 19 -9.57 -8.86 19.93
CA HIS A 19 -9.77 -7.49 19.47
C HIS A 19 -11.22 -7.04 19.71
N THR A 20 -11.45 -5.74 19.76
CA THR A 20 -12.80 -5.15 19.73
C THR A 20 -12.95 -4.16 18.58
N THR A 21 -14.20 -3.86 18.21
CA THR A 21 -14.51 -2.83 17.21
C THR A 21 -15.58 -1.90 17.76
N LYS A 22 -15.39 -0.60 17.56
CA LYS A 22 -16.28 0.46 18.06
C LYS A 22 -16.63 1.40 16.90
N LEU A 23 -17.91 1.68 16.72
CA LEU A 23 -18.37 2.68 15.76
C LEU A 23 -17.97 4.08 16.24
N THR A 24 -17.48 4.95 15.35
CA THR A 24 -17.14 6.32 15.74
C THR A 24 -18.37 7.09 16.20
N ARG A 25 -18.26 7.85 17.29
CA ARG A 25 -19.36 8.63 17.91
C ARG A 25 -20.06 9.58 16.94
N HIS A 26 -19.32 10.19 16.01
CA HIS A 26 -19.82 11.16 15.04
C HIS A 26 -20.55 10.54 13.83
N THR A 27 -20.74 9.23 13.78
CA THR A 27 -21.34 8.56 12.61
C THR A 27 -22.77 9.05 12.34
N ALA A 28 -23.59 9.23 13.37
CA ALA A 28 -24.96 9.71 13.21
C ALA A 28 -25.00 11.14 12.64
N LEU A 29 -24.20 12.05 13.21
CA LEU A 29 -24.06 13.43 12.72
C LEU A 29 -23.57 13.46 11.27
N ASN A 30 -22.58 12.64 10.91
CA ASN A 30 -22.09 12.58 9.54
C ASN A 30 -23.15 12.09 8.53
N ARG A 31 -24.04 11.17 8.94
CA ARG A 31 -25.15 10.72 8.07
C ARG A 31 -26.19 11.83 7.86
N VAL A 32 -26.50 12.60 8.90
CA VAL A 32 -27.38 13.78 8.76
C VAL A 32 -26.74 14.82 7.85
N PHE A 33 -25.45 15.11 8.06
CA PHE A 33 -24.68 15.99 7.17
C PHE A 33 -24.71 15.50 5.71
N ALA A 34 -24.57 14.19 5.48
CA ALA A 34 -24.64 13.60 4.14
C ALA A 34 -25.97 13.92 3.45
N ILE A 35 -27.09 13.81 4.17
CA ILE A 35 -28.43 14.08 3.64
C ILE A 35 -28.55 15.57 3.27
N VAL A 36 -28.19 16.46 4.19
CA VAL A 36 -28.25 17.92 3.98
C VAL A 36 -27.39 18.33 2.78
N TYR A 37 -26.16 17.82 2.70
CA TYR A 37 -25.24 18.16 1.63
C TYR A 37 -25.70 17.59 0.28
N THR A 38 -26.30 16.39 0.27
CA THR A 38 -26.93 15.83 -0.94
C THR A 38 -28.04 16.74 -1.46
N CYS A 39 -28.92 17.24 -0.57
CA CYS A 39 -29.96 18.19 -0.96
C CYS A 39 -29.36 19.49 -1.55
N ALA A 40 -28.27 19.99 -0.98
CA ALA A 40 -27.58 21.17 -1.50
C ALA A 40 -26.99 20.92 -2.90
N ILE A 41 -26.38 19.76 -3.16
CA ILE A 41 -25.89 19.38 -4.50
C ILE A 41 -27.06 19.29 -5.49
N ILE A 42 -28.19 18.69 -5.11
CA ILE A 42 -29.37 18.59 -5.98
C ILE A 42 -29.92 19.98 -6.33
N ALA A 43 -30.02 20.87 -5.34
CA ALA A 43 -30.46 22.24 -5.56
C ALA A 43 -29.49 23.02 -6.47
N LEU A 44 -28.18 22.82 -6.29
CA LEU A 44 -27.15 23.40 -7.16
C LEU A 44 -27.33 22.92 -8.61
N PHE A 45 -27.48 21.61 -8.83
CA PHE A 45 -27.69 21.05 -10.17
C PHE A 45 -28.99 21.53 -10.82
N TYR A 46 -30.07 21.64 -10.05
CA TYR A 46 -31.31 22.24 -10.53
C TYR A 46 -31.10 23.68 -11.03
N HIS A 47 -30.36 24.49 -10.26
CA HIS A 47 -30.01 25.86 -10.65
C HIS A 47 -29.15 25.92 -11.91
N HIS A 48 -28.13 25.06 -12.04
CA HIS A 48 -27.33 24.98 -13.25
C HIS A 48 -28.15 24.55 -14.47
N ALA A 49 -29.01 23.55 -14.33
CA ALA A 49 -29.88 23.09 -15.41
C ALA A 49 -30.82 24.22 -15.88
N HIS A 50 -31.45 24.93 -14.94
CA HIS A 50 -32.30 26.07 -15.27
C HIS A 50 -31.53 27.18 -15.97
N LYS A 51 -30.32 27.54 -15.50
CA LYS A 51 -29.46 28.52 -16.17
C LYS A 51 -29.04 28.09 -17.57
N LEU A 52 -28.66 26.83 -17.77
CA LEU A 52 -28.29 26.29 -19.08
C LEU A 52 -29.47 26.37 -20.06
N ILE A 53 -30.68 26.03 -19.60
CA ILE A 53 -31.92 26.17 -20.37
C ILE A 53 -32.18 27.64 -20.72
N GLN A 54 -32.06 28.55 -19.75
CA GLN A 54 -32.20 29.99 -20.01
C GLN A 54 -31.18 30.46 -21.04
N TYR A 55 -29.90 30.10 -20.90
CA TYR A 55 -28.88 30.50 -21.86
C TYR A 55 -29.15 29.93 -23.26
N TYR A 56 -29.60 28.67 -23.36
CA TYR A 56 -29.97 28.06 -24.63
C TYR A 56 -31.07 28.86 -25.36
N TYR A 57 -32.10 29.32 -24.64
CA TYR A 57 -33.22 30.06 -25.24
C TYR A 57 -32.98 31.57 -25.41
N THR A 58 -32.10 32.18 -24.62
CA THR A 58 -31.93 33.65 -24.56
C THR A 58 -30.63 34.18 -25.17
N THR A 59 -29.62 33.33 -25.40
CA THR A 59 -28.26 33.83 -25.63
C THR A 59 -27.87 33.92 -27.09
N ILE A 60 -27.48 35.13 -27.50
CA ILE A 60 -26.84 35.47 -28.78
C ILE A 60 -25.29 35.27 -28.73
N ILE A 61 -24.70 35.09 -27.54
CA ILE A 61 -23.24 35.04 -27.29
C ILE A 61 -22.76 33.64 -26.84
N PRO A 62 -22.06 32.87 -27.71
CA PRO A 62 -21.61 31.49 -27.41
C PRO A 62 -20.71 31.32 -26.18
N SER A 63 -19.98 32.37 -25.76
CA SER A 63 -19.00 32.29 -24.67
C SER A 63 -19.64 32.07 -23.29
N SER A 64 -20.81 32.67 -23.01
CA SER A 64 -21.51 32.49 -21.73
C SER A 64 -22.06 31.08 -21.57
N LEU A 65 -22.56 30.47 -22.65
CA LEU A 65 -23.01 29.08 -22.67
C LEU A 65 -21.83 28.13 -22.42
N PHE A 66 -20.70 28.37 -23.09
CA PHE A 66 -19.47 27.58 -22.90
C PHE A 66 -18.97 27.63 -21.45
N LEU A 67 -18.94 28.82 -20.83
CA LEU A 67 -18.55 29.00 -19.42
C LEU A 67 -19.49 28.25 -18.49
N SER A 68 -20.81 28.38 -18.68
CA SER A 68 -21.81 27.69 -17.86
C SER A 68 -21.73 26.17 -17.98
N LEU A 69 -21.48 25.65 -19.20
CA LEU A 69 -21.32 24.22 -19.44
C LEU A 69 -20.04 23.69 -18.78
N THR A 70 -18.93 24.42 -18.89
CA THR A 70 -17.64 24.06 -18.29
C THR A 70 -17.74 24.01 -16.77
N LEU A 71 -18.39 25.00 -16.14
CA LEU A 71 -18.63 25.01 -14.69
C LEU A 71 -19.57 23.88 -14.27
N PHE A 72 -20.66 23.64 -15.01
CA PHE A 72 -21.57 22.53 -14.71
C PHE A 72 -20.85 21.16 -14.77
N PHE A 73 -20.00 20.94 -15.77
CA PHE A 73 -19.20 19.72 -15.87
C PHE A 73 -18.21 19.59 -14.69
N SER A 74 -17.58 20.69 -14.28
CA SER A 74 -16.73 20.76 -13.08
C SER A 74 -17.48 20.35 -11.82
N ASP A 75 -18.69 20.90 -11.63
CA ASP A 75 -19.55 20.61 -10.48
C ASP A 75 -20.04 19.15 -10.46
N ILE A 76 -20.27 18.53 -11.63
CA ILE A 76 -20.56 17.08 -11.72
C ILE A 76 -19.40 16.25 -11.17
N ILE A 77 -18.17 16.56 -11.56
CA ILE A 77 -16.98 15.84 -11.09
C ILE A 77 -16.78 16.06 -9.57
N LEU A 78 -17.01 17.28 -9.08
CA LEU A 78 -16.92 17.59 -7.65
C LEU A 78 -18.00 16.87 -6.82
N ALA A 79 -19.24 16.80 -7.32
CA ALA A 79 -20.30 16.03 -6.68
C ALA A 79 -19.97 14.54 -6.66
N PHE A 80 -19.41 14.00 -7.74
CA PHE A 80 -18.95 12.62 -7.80
C PHE A 80 -17.79 12.35 -6.81
N LYS A 81 -16.80 13.25 -6.74
CA LYS A 81 -15.74 13.21 -5.72
C LYS A 81 -16.33 13.21 -4.31
N TRP A 82 -17.30 14.08 -4.04
CA TRP A 82 -17.96 14.14 -2.74
C TRP A 82 -18.68 12.83 -2.41
N ALA A 83 -19.49 12.30 -3.34
CA ALA A 83 -20.25 11.06 -3.13
C ALA A 83 -19.34 9.86 -2.85
N THR A 84 -18.25 9.72 -3.64
CA THR A 84 -17.24 8.67 -3.42
C THR A 84 -16.50 8.84 -2.10
N THR A 85 -16.13 10.07 -1.71
CA THR A 85 -15.54 10.35 -0.39
C THR A 85 -16.49 9.99 0.74
N GLN A 86 -17.77 10.35 0.60
CA GLN A 86 -18.78 10.18 1.63
C GLN A 86 -19.09 8.70 1.88
N SER A 87 -18.92 7.84 0.88
CA SER A 87 -19.07 6.38 1.03
C SER A 87 -18.19 5.81 2.14
N CYS A 88 -16.93 6.27 2.24
CA CYS A 88 -16.01 5.91 3.32
C CYS A 88 -16.44 6.48 4.68
N ARG A 89 -17.31 7.48 4.73
CA ARG A 89 -17.72 8.14 5.99
C ARG A 89 -19.03 7.59 6.56
N MET A 90 -19.69 6.66 5.85
CA MET A 90 -20.99 6.13 6.28
C MET A 90 -20.92 5.21 7.51
N ARG A 91 -19.79 4.55 7.73
CA ARG A 91 -19.58 3.62 8.85
C ARG A 91 -18.10 3.52 9.28
N PRO A 92 -17.46 4.61 9.73
CA PRO A 92 -16.10 4.53 10.26
C PRO A 92 -16.07 3.73 11.56
N ILE A 93 -15.20 2.73 11.64
CA ILE A 93 -14.96 1.95 12.86
C ILE A 93 -13.52 2.11 13.34
N HIS A 94 -13.37 2.06 14.65
CA HIS A 94 -12.07 1.94 15.32
C HIS A 94 -11.91 0.52 15.83
N ARG A 95 -10.74 -0.07 15.61
CA ARG A 95 -10.38 -1.41 16.06
C ARG A 95 -9.28 -1.29 17.09
N GLU A 96 -9.46 -2.03 18.17
CA GLU A 96 -8.53 -2.08 19.29
C GLU A 96 -8.10 -3.55 19.47
N GLU A 97 -6.81 -3.82 19.31
CA GLU A 97 -6.20 -5.13 19.47
C GLU A 97 -5.68 -5.39 20.89
N PHE A 98 -5.70 -6.66 21.32
CA PHE A 98 -5.20 -7.08 22.63
C PHE A 98 -4.15 -8.21 22.49
N PRO A 99 -2.91 -7.90 22.03
CA PRO A 99 -1.86 -8.90 21.82
C PRO A 99 -1.51 -9.73 23.06
N GLN A 100 -1.71 -9.18 24.26
CA GLN A 100 -1.51 -9.88 25.53
C GLN A 100 -2.40 -11.12 25.66
N ASN A 101 -3.65 -11.06 25.17
CA ASN A 101 -4.58 -12.18 25.23
C ASN A 101 -4.17 -13.30 24.26
N LEU A 102 -3.43 -12.97 23.19
CA LEU A 102 -2.95 -13.95 22.21
C LEU A 102 -1.95 -14.94 22.83
N LYS A 103 -1.07 -14.47 23.73
CA LYS A 103 -0.04 -15.31 24.37
C LYS A 103 -0.65 -16.38 25.28
N GLU A 104 -1.84 -16.14 25.81
CA GLU A 104 -2.57 -17.08 26.67
C GLU A 104 -3.40 -18.09 25.86
N GLU A 105 -3.96 -17.67 24.72
CA GLU A 105 -4.91 -18.47 23.93
C GLU A 105 -4.28 -19.28 22.79
N VAL A 106 -3.23 -18.75 22.13
CA VAL A 106 -2.66 -19.36 20.93
C VAL A 106 -1.27 -19.91 21.23
N LYS A 107 -1.21 -21.23 21.46
CA LYS A 107 0.05 -21.93 21.73
C LYS A 107 0.91 -22.12 20.48
N ASP A 108 0.29 -22.19 19.30
CA ASP A 108 0.97 -22.46 18.04
C ASP A 108 0.70 -21.36 17.00
N LEU A 109 1.69 -20.51 16.78
CA LEU A 109 1.63 -19.42 15.80
C LEU A 109 1.81 -19.95 14.36
N PRO A 110 1.18 -19.36 13.34
CA PRO A 110 1.40 -19.78 11.95
C PRO A 110 2.82 -19.45 11.45
N ALA A 111 3.29 -20.10 10.39
CA ALA A 111 4.51 -19.67 9.70
C ALA A 111 4.27 -18.33 8.99
N LEU A 112 5.25 -17.43 9.01
CA LEU A 112 5.23 -16.10 8.42
C LEU A 112 6.33 -15.96 7.36
N ASP A 113 5.89 -15.71 6.14
CA ASP A 113 6.78 -15.35 5.04
C ASP A 113 6.74 -13.85 4.79
N VAL A 114 7.91 -13.23 4.69
CA VAL A 114 8.05 -11.80 4.44
C VAL A 114 8.74 -11.57 3.10
N PHE A 115 8.08 -10.81 2.24
CA PHE A 115 8.56 -10.50 0.88
C PHE A 115 9.11 -9.08 0.82
N ILE A 116 10.39 -8.97 0.45
CA ILE A 116 11.09 -7.72 0.21
C ILE A 116 11.41 -7.68 -1.29
N CYS A 117 10.80 -6.75 -2.02
CA CYS A 117 11.07 -6.58 -3.44
C CYS A 117 12.04 -5.42 -3.65
N THR A 118 13.03 -5.63 -4.51
CA THR A 118 13.91 -4.59 -5.04
C THR A 118 14.10 -4.77 -6.54
N ALA A 119 14.43 -3.70 -7.26
CA ALA A 119 14.57 -3.75 -8.71
C ALA A 119 15.83 -3.10 -9.25
N ASP A 120 16.44 -2.16 -8.53
CA ASP A 120 17.56 -1.37 -9.02
C ASP A 120 18.47 -0.92 -7.87
N PRO A 121 19.71 -1.43 -7.77
CA PRO A 121 20.59 -1.14 -6.63
C PRO A 121 21.01 0.33 -6.54
N TYR A 122 20.86 1.13 -7.61
CA TYR A 122 21.24 2.54 -7.57
C TYR A 122 20.07 3.45 -7.16
N LYS A 123 18.83 3.01 -7.43
CA LYS A 123 17.63 3.72 -6.97
C LYS A 123 17.18 3.26 -5.59
N GLU A 124 17.44 2.00 -5.27
CA GLU A 124 17.14 1.33 -4.02
C GLU A 124 18.46 0.77 -3.46
N PRO A 125 19.26 1.59 -2.75
CA PRO A 125 20.59 1.21 -2.31
C PRO A 125 20.59 -0.13 -1.55
N PRO A 126 21.52 -1.06 -1.81
CA PRO A 126 21.54 -2.38 -1.16
C PRO A 126 21.52 -2.30 0.37
N MET A 127 22.15 -1.28 0.97
CA MET A 127 22.09 -1.06 2.42
C MET A 127 20.68 -0.80 2.94
N SER A 128 19.79 -0.18 2.16
CA SER A 128 18.38 0.01 2.55
C SER A 128 17.63 -1.34 2.59
N VAL A 129 17.91 -2.21 1.61
CA VAL A 129 17.36 -3.58 1.56
C VAL A 129 17.88 -4.41 2.74
N VAL A 130 19.19 -4.34 3.02
CA VAL A 130 19.84 -5.01 4.16
C VAL A 130 19.22 -4.61 5.49
N ASN A 131 19.07 -3.30 5.75
CA ASN A 131 18.47 -2.82 6.98
C ASN A 131 17.01 -3.27 7.15
N THR A 132 16.27 -3.36 6.03
CA THR A 132 14.90 -3.88 6.03
C THR A 132 14.88 -5.37 6.36
N ALA A 133 15.74 -6.18 5.72
CA ALA A 133 15.85 -7.61 5.99
C ALA A 133 16.23 -7.90 7.46
N LEU A 134 17.26 -7.22 7.97
CA LEU A 134 17.70 -7.35 9.37
C LEU A 134 16.63 -6.95 10.39
N SER A 135 15.86 -5.89 10.08
CA SER A 135 14.73 -5.46 10.92
C SER A 135 13.64 -6.53 11.01
N VAL A 136 13.30 -7.16 9.88
CA VAL A 136 12.30 -8.24 9.79
C VAL A 136 12.78 -9.51 10.50
N MET A 137 14.02 -9.91 10.26
CA MET A 137 14.61 -11.10 10.90
C MET A 137 14.66 -10.98 12.43
N ALA A 138 14.68 -9.76 12.96
CA ALA A 138 14.68 -9.50 14.40
C ALA A 138 13.28 -9.41 15.03
N TYR A 139 12.20 -9.72 14.30
CA TYR A 139 10.82 -9.70 14.82
C TYR A 139 10.66 -10.55 16.09
N GLU A 140 9.75 -10.12 16.97
CA GLU A 140 9.33 -10.91 18.14
C GLU A 140 8.35 -12.01 17.67
N TYR A 141 8.91 -13.04 17.04
CA TYR A 141 8.20 -14.20 16.53
C TYR A 141 9.08 -15.45 16.68
N PRO A 142 8.51 -16.68 16.74
CA PRO A 142 9.32 -17.88 16.73
C PRO A 142 10.22 -17.92 15.50
N THR A 143 11.53 -18.06 15.71
CA THR A 143 12.55 -17.90 14.66
C THR A 143 12.32 -18.87 13.50
N GLU A 144 12.02 -20.13 13.84
CA GLU A 144 11.76 -21.24 12.91
C GLU A 144 10.49 -21.03 12.06
N LYS A 145 9.67 -20.04 12.40
CA LYS A 145 8.45 -19.70 11.69
C LYS A 145 8.59 -18.49 10.80
N VAL A 146 9.71 -17.78 10.83
CA VAL A 146 9.94 -16.60 9.97
C VAL A 146 10.86 -16.97 8.81
N SER A 147 10.40 -16.72 7.60
CA SER A 147 11.22 -16.81 6.40
C SER A 147 11.19 -15.50 5.63
N VAL A 148 12.37 -14.94 5.36
CA VAL A 148 12.53 -13.66 4.65
C VAL A 148 13.01 -13.93 3.24
N TYR A 149 12.21 -13.50 2.26
CA TYR A 149 12.54 -13.61 0.84
C TYR A 149 12.81 -12.22 0.27
N VAL A 150 14.00 -12.06 -0.30
CA VAL A 150 14.37 -10.86 -1.05
C VAL A 150 14.29 -11.18 -2.54
N SER A 151 13.28 -10.63 -3.21
CA SER A 151 13.15 -10.70 -4.66
C SER A 151 13.80 -9.50 -5.32
N ASP A 152 14.83 -9.76 -6.12
CA ASP A 152 15.56 -8.78 -6.91
C ASP A 152 15.18 -8.91 -8.39
N ASP A 153 14.29 -8.02 -8.85
CA ASP A 153 13.82 -7.96 -10.23
C ASP A 153 14.90 -7.47 -11.20
N GLY A 154 15.99 -6.90 -10.67
CA GLY A 154 17.15 -6.43 -11.43
C GLY A 154 18.27 -7.47 -11.59
N GLY A 155 18.26 -8.53 -10.76
CA GLY A 155 19.31 -9.55 -10.74
C GLY A 155 20.68 -8.97 -10.42
N SER A 156 20.78 -8.08 -9.43
CA SER A 156 22.02 -7.38 -9.09
C SER A 156 22.93 -8.22 -8.19
N GLN A 157 24.15 -8.46 -8.67
CA GLN A 157 25.23 -9.04 -7.85
C GLN A 157 25.54 -8.19 -6.60
N LEU A 158 25.32 -6.86 -6.66
CA LEU A 158 25.57 -5.96 -5.54
C LEU A 158 24.57 -6.19 -4.41
N THR A 159 23.31 -6.45 -4.77
CA THR A 159 22.24 -6.76 -3.82
C THR A 159 22.49 -8.11 -3.16
N LEU A 160 22.85 -9.14 -3.94
CA LEU A 160 23.20 -10.46 -3.39
C LEU A 160 24.39 -10.35 -2.42
N PHE A 161 25.47 -9.69 -2.83
CA PHE A 161 26.64 -9.48 -1.97
C PHE A 161 26.25 -8.78 -0.65
N ALA A 162 25.44 -7.72 -0.72
CA ALA A 162 24.99 -7.01 0.46
C ALA A 162 24.19 -7.89 1.43
N LEU A 163 23.36 -8.80 0.91
CA LEU A 163 22.59 -9.75 1.74
C LEU A 163 23.47 -10.85 2.34
N MET A 164 24.52 -11.28 1.66
CA MET A 164 25.50 -12.22 2.23
C MET A 164 26.25 -11.58 3.39
N GLU A 165 26.63 -10.31 3.26
CA GLU A 165 27.21 -9.52 4.35
C GLU A 165 26.21 -9.32 5.50
N ALA A 166 24.93 -9.09 5.18
CA ALA A 166 23.87 -9.00 6.17
C ALA A 166 23.69 -10.32 6.94
N ALA A 167 23.76 -11.47 6.27
CA ALA A 167 23.65 -12.78 6.90
C ALA A 167 24.72 -12.98 7.98
N LYS A 168 25.98 -12.57 7.71
CA LYS A 168 27.07 -12.59 8.70
C LYS A 168 26.81 -11.64 9.86
N PHE A 169 26.37 -10.42 9.58
CA PHE A 169 26.06 -9.45 10.62
C PHE A 169 24.84 -9.86 11.47
N ALA A 170 23.86 -10.56 10.89
CA ALA A 170 22.68 -11.05 11.59
C ALA A 170 23.05 -11.94 12.79
N CYS A 171 24.12 -12.75 12.69
CA CYS A 171 24.64 -13.56 13.80
C CYS A 171 24.97 -12.74 15.06
N HIS A 172 25.29 -11.46 14.89
CA HIS A 172 25.55 -10.51 15.98
C HIS A 172 24.31 -9.69 16.33
N TRP A 173 23.57 -9.23 15.32
CA TRP A 173 22.46 -8.29 15.48
C TRP A 173 21.22 -8.92 16.13
N LEU A 174 20.82 -10.12 15.70
CA LEU A 174 19.60 -10.77 16.18
C LEU A 174 19.63 -11.07 17.70
N PRO A 175 20.67 -11.70 18.26
CA PRO A 175 20.74 -11.93 19.70
C PRO A 175 20.86 -10.62 20.48
N PHE A 176 21.52 -9.60 19.92
CA PHE A 176 21.61 -8.27 20.52
C PHE A 176 20.24 -7.59 20.63
N CYS A 177 19.43 -7.62 19.56
CA CYS A 177 18.05 -7.12 19.59
C CYS A 177 17.19 -7.82 20.65
N LYS A 178 17.28 -9.16 20.72
CA LYS A 178 16.54 -9.96 21.72
C LYS A 178 16.98 -9.62 23.14
N LYS A 179 18.30 -9.61 23.41
CA LYS A 179 18.87 -9.33 24.74
C LYS A 179 18.49 -7.94 25.28
N LYS A 180 18.47 -6.93 24.41
CA LYS A 180 18.17 -5.54 24.79
C LYS A 180 16.71 -5.14 24.59
N ASN A 181 15.85 -6.06 24.14
CA ASN A 181 14.47 -5.79 23.79
C ASN A 181 14.32 -4.57 22.85
N ILE A 182 15.12 -4.54 21.79
CA ILE A 182 15.19 -3.39 20.87
C ILE A 182 13.87 -3.25 20.10
N VAL A 183 13.32 -2.04 20.17
CA VAL A 183 12.02 -1.68 19.63
C VAL A 183 12.14 -1.21 18.16
N GLU A 184 13.15 -0.39 17.84
CA GLU A 184 13.58 -0.04 16.47
C GLU A 184 14.62 -1.03 15.95
N ARG A 185 14.17 -2.05 15.22
CA ARG A 185 15.02 -3.18 14.80
C ARG A 185 15.88 -2.94 13.55
N SER A 186 15.70 -1.81 12.87
CA SER A 186 16.58 -1.39 11.78
C SER A 186 17.90 -0.87 12.37
N PRO A 187 19.06 -1.49 12.07
CA PRO A 187 20.34 -1.06 12.61
C PRO A 187 20.66 0.40 12.30
N ASP A 188 20.43 0.85 11.06
CA ASP A 188 20.70 2.23 10.64
C ASP A 188 19.90 3.23 11.47
N VAL A 189 18.61 2.96 11.68
CA VAL A 189 17.72 3.81 12.49
C VAL A 189 18.12 3.78 13.96
N TYR A 190 18.35 2.58 14.52
CA TYR A 190 18.76 2.41 15.92
C TYR A 190 20.05 3.18 16.22
N PHE A 191 21.08 3.02 15.38
CA PHE A 191 22.35 3.71 15.61
C PHE A 191 22.28 5.20 15.30
N ALA A 192 21.45 5.64 14.36
CA ALA A 192 21.20 7.06 14.10
C ALA A 192 20.51 7.76 15.27
N SER A 193 19.49 7.13 15.86
CA SER A 193 18.76 7.69 17.01
C SER A 193 19.61 7.76 18.28
N ASN A 194 20.58 6.86 18.45
CA ASN A 194 21.43 6.77 19.63
C ASN A 194 22.82 7.43 19.47
N GLN A 195 23.04 8.24 18.42
CA GLN A 195 24.36 8.86 18.18
C GLN A 195 24.84 9.76 19.33
N ASN A 196 23.92 10.39 20.07
CA ASN A 196 24.23 11.37 21.11
C ASN A 196 24.14 10.82 22.54
N GLN A 197 23.94 9.51 22.71
CA GLN A 197 23.88 8.87 24.03
C GLN A 197 25.14 8.05 24.30
N PRO A 198 25.63 7.98 25.56
CA PRO A 198 26.73 7.10 25.91
C PRO A 198 26.31 5.64 25.68
N LEU A 199 26.94 5.01 24.70
CA LEU A 199 26.71 3.63 24.30
C LEU A 199 27.44 2.70 25.28
N SER A 200 26.84 1.56 25.61
CA SER A 200 27.56 0.53 26.38
C SER A 200 28.68 -0.07 25.52
N SER A 201 29.69 -0.69 26.15
CA SER A 201 30.77 -1.38 25.43
C SER A 201 30.24 -2.42 24.42
N ASP A 202 29.11 -3.08 24.74
CA ASP A 202 28.45 -4.01 23.83
C ASP A 202 27.83 -3.29 22.61
N ASP A 203 27.23 -2.10 22.79
CA ASP A 203 26.68 -1.33 21.67
C ASP A 203 27.78 -0.85 20.71
N GLU A 204 28.92 -0.38 21.24
CA GLU A 204 30.04 0.11 20.44
C GLU A 204 30.65 -1.01 19.59
N LYS A 205 30.77 -2.22 20.16
CA LYS A 205 31.22 -3.40 19.41
C LYS A 205 30.29 -3.70 18.24
N ILE A 206 28.98 -3.79 18.49
CA ILE A 206 28.00 -4.09 17.42
C ILE A 206 27.96 -2.96 16.38
N ARG A 207 28.04 -1.69 16.81
CA ARG A 207 28.14 -0.52 15.93
C ARG A 207 29.37 -0.59 15.02
N THR A 208 30.51 -1.03 15.57
CA THR A 208 31.75 -1.20 14.79
C THR A 208 31.59 -2.28 13.73
N VAL A 209 30.99 -3.42 14.07
CA VAL A 209 30.71 -4.48 13.08
C VAL A 209 29.72 -4.00 12.02
N TYR A 210 28.65 -3.30 12.41
CA TYR A 210 27.68 -2.71 11.47
C TYR A 210 28.35 -1.72 10.50
N ASN A 211 29.16 -0.80 11.01
CA ASN A 211 29.87 0.17 10.17
C ASN A 211 30.88 -0.49 9.24
N SER A 212 31.54 -1.56 9.68
CA SER A 212 32.45 -2.34 8.84
C SER A 212 31.69 -3.01 7.68
N MET A 213 30.57 -3.68 7.97
CA MET A 213 29.68 -4.26 6.96
C MET A 213 29.18 -3.18 5.97
N LYS A 214 28.67 -2.06 6.49
CA LYS A 214 28.17 -0.93 5.69
C LYS A 214 29.24 -0.40 4.73
N ALA A 215 30.45 -0.15 5.23
CA ALA A 215 31.56 0.34 4.42
C ALA A 215 31.97 -0.66 3.32
N ARG A 216 31.95 -1.97 3.59
CA ARG A 216 32.23 -3.01 2.59
C ARG A 216 31.19 -2.99 1.46
N VAL A 217 29.91 -2.93 1.81
CA VAL A 217 28.81 -2.90 0.85
C VAL A 217 28.86 -1.62 0.01
N GLU A 218 29.03 -0.46 0.64
CA GLU A 218 29.09 0.83 -0.05
C GLU A 218 30.27 0.91 -1.02
N ASN A 219 31.46 0.40 -0.64
CA ASN A 219 32.63 0.33 -1.51
C ASN A 219 32.37 -0.53 -2.77
N ILE A 220 31.67 -1.66 -2.63
CA ILE A 220 31.33 -2.52 -3.78
C ILE A 220 30.28 -1.87 -4.68
N VAL A 221 29.31 -1.16 -4.09
CA VAL A 221 28.32 -0.39 -4.86
C VAL A 221 29.01 0.72 -5.66
N GLU A 222 29.97 1.43 -5.05
CA GLU A 222 30.76 2.47 -5.72
C GLU A 222 31.60 1.89 -6.87
N LYS A 223 32.22 0.72 -6.67
CA LYS A 223 32.94 0.00 -7.73
C LYS A 223 32.03 -0.54 -8.84
N GLY A 224 30.73 -0.70 -8.58
CA GLY A 224 29.75 -1.24 -9.51
C GLY A 224 29.89 -2.73 -9.84
N LYS A 225 30.88 -3.43 -9.27
CA LYS A 225 31.06 -4.88 -9.46
C LYS A 225 31.60 -5.56 -8.21
N VAL A 226 31.26 -6.83 -8.05
CA VAL A 226 31.85 -7.70 -7.04
C VAL A 226 33.14 -8.31 -7.63
N SER A 227 34.30 -8.03 -7.05
CA SER A 227 35.57 -8.58 -7.54
C SER A 227 35.89 -9.93 -6.90
N HIS A 228 36.62 -10.80 -7.62
CA HIS A 228 37.03 -12.12 -7.12
C HIS A 228 37.80 -12.07 -5.79
N GLU A 229 38.56 -11.00 -5.52
CA GLU A 229 39.25 -10.79 -4.24
C GLU A 229 38.29 -10.62 -3.06
N CYS A 230 37.15 -9.96 -3.28
CA CYS A 230 36.10 -9.82 -2.26
C CYS A 230 35.44 -11.17 -1.97
N ILE A 231 35.30 -12.01 -3.00
CA ILE A 231 34.63 -13.31 -2.90
C ILE A 231 35.55 -14.40 -2.33
N ALA A 232 36.85 -14.36 -2.66
CA ALA A 232 37.85 -15.32 -2.18
C ALA A 232 38.01 -15.32 -0.65
N ARG A 233 37.65 -14.22 0.02
CA ARG A 233 37.63 -14.14 1.49
C ARG A 233 36.43 -14.83 2.13
N ASP A 234 35.38 -15.11 1.36
CA ASP A 234 34.05 -15.39 1.87
C ASP A 234 33.52 -16.80 1.50
N GLN A 235 34.34 -17.71 0.97
CA GLN A 235 34.01 -19.11 0.61
C GLN A 235 32.90 -19.31 -0.45
N ASP A 236 32.07 -18.31 -0.75
CA ASP A 236 30.90 -18.40 -1.63
C ASP A 236 31.18 -18.02 -3.10
N CYS A 237 32.31 -18.47 -3.64
CA CYS A 237 32.74 -18.15 -5.01
C CYS A 237 31.78 -18.61 -6.11
N GLU A 238 31.08 -19.71 -5.87
CA GLU A 238 30.23 -20.33 -6.89
C GLU A 238 28.94 -19.54 -7.17
N ALA A 239 28.42 -18.81 -6.19
CA ALA A 239 27.16 -18.08 -6.34
C ALA A 239 27.23 -17.00 -7.43
N PHE A 240 28.39 -16.35 -7.57
CA PHE A 240 28.61 -15.24 -8.51
C PHE A 240 28.97 -15.70 -9.92
N ASN A 241 29.29 -16.98 -10.13
CA ASN A 241 29.61 -17.52 -11.47
C ASN A 241 28.46 -17.39 -12.48
N LYS A 242 27.23 -17.16 -12.01
CA LYS A 242 26.05 -16.92 -12.86
C LYS A 242 26.08 -15.55 -13.56
N TRP A 243 26.80 -14.57 -13.01
CA TRP A 243 26.94 -13.23 -13.59
C TRP A 243 28.03 -13.20 -14.65
N THR A 244 27.72 -13.75 -15.82
CA THR A 244 28.56 -13.70 -17.01
C THR A 244 28.43 -12.37 -17.75
N ASP A 245 29.29 -12.10 -18.74
CA ASP A 245 29.19 -10.88 -19.58
C ASP A 245 27.85 -10.75 -20.34
N ALA A 246 27.13 -11.86 -20.53
CA ALA A 246 25.82 -11.89 -21.15
C ALA A 246 24.67 -11.56 -20.17
N PHE A 247 24.93 -11.60 -18.85
CA PHE A 247 23.92 -11.32 -17.84
C PHE A 247 23.54 -9.84 -17.86
N THR A 248 22.28 -9.56 -18.18
CA THR A 248 21.74 -8.20 -18.15
C THR A 248 20.45 -8.17 -17.37
N ARG A 249 20.05 -7.00 -16.85
CA ARG A 249 18.77 -6.81 -16.15
C ARG A 249 17.54 -7.30 -16.95
N GLN A 250 17.61 -7.26 -18.28
CA GLN A 250 16.53 -7.68 -19.17
C GLN A 250 16.67 -9.11 -19.67
N ASP A 251 17.81 -9.77 -19.43
CA ASP A 251 18.12 -11.08 -19.97
C ASP A 251 19.10 -11.82 -19.05
N HIS A 252 18.56 -12.72 -18.23
CA HIS A 252 19.34 -13.49 -17.29
C HIS A 252 18.58 -14.73 -16.77
N PRO A 253 19.29 -15.80 -16.40
CA PRO A 253 18.66 -16.98 -15.82
C PRO A 253 18.13 -16.71 -14.41
N THR A 254 17.30 -17.62 -13.90
CA THR A 254 16.90 -17.62 -12.49
C THR A 254 18.11 -17.77 -11.57
N VAL A 255 18.18 -16.93 -10.53
CA VAL A 255 19.15 -17.05 -9.45
C VAL A 255 18.41 -17.19 -8.12
N ILE A 256 18.58 -18.32 -7.44
CA ILE A 256 18.06 -18.54 -6.09
C ILE A 256 19.25 -18.90 -5.21
N GLN A 257 19.38 -18.22 -4.06
CA GLN A 257 20.41 -18.48 -3.06
C GLN A 257 19.78 -18.49 -1.67
N ILE A 258 20.05 -19.55 -0.91
CA ILE A 258 19.63 -19.67 0.49
C ILE A 258 20.82 -19.21 1.33
N LEU A 259 20.71 -18.01 1.90
CA LEU A 259 21.80 -17.35 2.62
C LEU A 259 21.84 -17.75 4.10
N LEU A 260 20.68 -18.05 4.67
CA LEU A 260 20.52 -18.59 6.02
C LEU A 260 19.39 -19.62 6.01
N GLU A 261 19.59 -20.74 6.69
CA GLU A 261 18.62 -21.83 6.87
C GLU A 261 18.35 -22.08 8.36
N SER A 262 17.07 -22.10 8.74
CA SER A 262 16.64 -22.13 10.14
C SER A 262 17.10 -23.34 10.93
N ASP A 263 17.25 -24.47 10.24
CA ASP A 263 17.58 -25.73 10.89
C ASP A 263 19.09 -25.97 10.97
N LYS A 264 19.91 -25.11 10.36
CA LYS A 264 21.37 -25.25 10.25
C LYS A 264 22.11 -24.08 10.86
N ASP A 265 21.75 -22.86 10.49
CA ASP A 265 22.50 -21.67 10.83
C ASP A 265 22.12 -21.16 12.23
N LYS A 266 23.16 -20.91 13.03
CA LYS A 266 23.01 -20.47 14.42
C LYS A 266 23.70 -19.14 14.63
N ASP A 267 23.10 -18.30 15.46
CA ASP A 267 23.72 -17.07 15.92
C ASP A 267 24.90 -17.35 16.87
N MET A 268 25.62 -16.30 17.27
CA MET A 268 26.75 -16.45 18.19
C MET A 268 26.39 -17.01 19.58
N THR A 269 25.11 -17.02 19.93
CA THR A 269 24.61 -17.60 21.19
C THR A 269 24.14 -19.05 21.03
N GLY A 270 24.26 -19.61 19.83
CA GLY A 270 23.87 -20.99 19.51
C GLY A 270 22.38 -21.16 19.21
N ASN A 271 21.61 -20.07 19.08
CA ASN A 271 20.20 -20.12 18.73
C ASN A 271 20.01 -20.14 17.22
N VAL A 272 18.98 -20.83 16.74
CA VAL A 272 18.61 -20.86 15.31
C VAL A 272 18.26 -19.47 14.78
N MET A 273 18.51 -19.23 13.50
CA MET A 273 18.22 -17.97 12.80
C MET A 273 17.08 -18.11 11.78
N PRO A 274 16.37 -17.04 11.40
CA PRO A 274 15.32 -17.12 10.38
C PRO A 274 15.91 -17.46 9.01
N ASN A 275 15.10 -18.06 8.13
CA ASN A 275 15.54 -18.26 6.75
C ASN A 275 15.73 -16.91 6.04
N LEU A 276 16.81 -16.78 5.28
CA LEU A 276 17.05 -15.64 4.39
C LEU A 276 17.31 -16.14 2.98
N ILE A 277 16.40 -15.87 2.05
CA ILE A 277 16.44 -16.38 0.68
C ILE A 277 16.53 -15.20 -0.30
N TYR A 278 17.53 -15.22 -1.15
CA TYR A 278 17.62 -14.33 -2.32
C TYR A 278 17.02 -15.01 -3.54
N VAL A 279 16.18 -14.27 -4.26
CA VAL A 279 15.54 -14.71 -5.50
C VAL A 279 15.69 -13.63 -6.55
N SER A 280 16.16 -14.02 -7.73
CA SER A 280 16.00 -13.27 -8.96
C SER A 280 15.36 -14.18 -10.00
N ARG A 281 14.14 -13.82 -10.45
CA ARG A 281 13.39 -14.60 -11.43
C ARG A 281 14.05 -14.51 -12.81
N GLU A 282 13.84 -15.49 -13.67
CA GLU A 282 14.37 -15.43 -15.04
C GLU A 282 13.79 -14.23 -15.79
N LYS A 283 14.65 -13.55 -16.55
CA LYS A 283 14.28 -12.50 -17.49
C LYS A 283 14.75 -12.90 -18.89
N SER A 284 13.91 -12.64 -19.87
CA SER A 284 14.26 -12.78 -21.28
C SER A 284 13.71 -11.58 -22.03
N ARG A 285 14.47 -11.09 -23.02
CA ARG A 285 14.03 -10.01 -23.91
C ARG A 285 12.81 -10.42 -24.76
N THR A 286 12.58 -11.71 -24.92
CA THR A 286 11.49 -12.26 -25.75
C THR A 286 10.20 -12.51 -24.98
N SER A 287 10.27 -12.53 -23.64
CA SER A 287 9.11 -12.81 -22.78
C SER A 287 8.72 -11.57 -21.99
N PRO A 288 7.46 -11.11 -22.07
CA PRO A 288 7.01 -9.98 -21.28
C PRO A 288 7.04 -10.34 -19.78
N HIS A 289 7.31 -9.35 -18.93
CA HIS A 289 7.25 -9.53 -17.48
C HIS A 289 6.29 -8.52 -16.85
N HIS A 290 5.76 -8.88 -15.68
CA HIS A 290 4.75 -8.10 -14.96
C HIS A 290 5.30 -7.38 -13.72
N PHE A 291 6.55 -6.87 -13.83
CA PHE A 291 7.25 -6.13 -12.77
C PHE A 291 7.04 -6.76 -11.37
N LYS A 292 6.60 -5.95 -10.39
CA LYS A 292 6.37 -6.36 -9.00
C LYS A 292 5.29 -7.44 -8.86
N ALA A 293 4.21 -7.39 -9.64
CA ALA A 293 3.16 -8.41 -9.58
C ALA A 293 3.71 -9.80 -9.93
N GLY A 294 4.54 -9.87 -10.98
CA GLY A 294 5.21 -11.09 -11.38
C GLY A 294 6.22 -11.56 -10.33
N ALA A 295 7.04 -10.66 -9.78
CA ALA A 295 7.97 -11.00 -8.71
C ALA A 295 7.25 -11.60 -7.48
N LEU A 296 6.17 -10.95 -7.04
CA LEU A 296 5.35 -11.42 -5.92
C LEU A 296 4.63 -12.74 -6.21
N ASN A 297 4.23 -13.01 -7.46
CA ASN A 297 3.64 -14.29 -7.84
C ASN A 297 4.65 -15.43 -7.76
N VAL A 298 5.89 -15.22 -8.23
CA VAL A 298 6.97 -16.21 -8.11
C VAL A 298 7.26 -16.50 -6.63
N LEU A 299 7.36 -15.47 -5.79
CA LEU A 299 7.49 -15.65 -4.33
C LEU A 299 6.29 -16.35 -3.70
N GLY A 300 5.07 -16.00 -4.13
CA GLY A 300 3.85 -16.65 -3.70
C GLY A 300 3.83 -18.14 -4.03
N MET A 301 4.41 -18.56 -5.16
CA MET A 301 4.53 -19.96 -5.55
C MET A 301 5.54 -20.73 -4.70
N PHE A 302 6.67 -20.11 -4.30
CA PHE A 302 7.71 -20.80 -3.51
C PHE A 302 7.26 -21.30 -2.14
N ASN A 303 6.23 -20.69 -1.59
CA ASN A 303 5.97 -20.81 -0.17
C ASN A 303 4.90 -21.81 0.20
N PHE A 304 4.76 -22.07 1.50
CA PHE A 304 3.83 -23.06 2.05
C PHE A 304 3.24 -22.50 3.36
N LEU A 305 1.91 -22.54 3.47
CA LEU A 305 1.06 -22.13 4.61
C LEU A 305 0.81 -20.63 4.90
N ASN A 306 -0.20 -20.41 5.76
CA ASN A 306 -1.17 -19.31 5.76
C ASN A 306 -0.87 -18.16 6.74
N VAL A 307 -0.99 -16.88 6.36
CA VAL A 307 -1.18 -15.77 7.33
C VAL A 307 -2.11 -14.66 6.84
N PHE A 308 -3.33 -14.61 7.39
CA PHE A 308 -4.27 -13.48 7.55
C PHE A 308 -4.17 -12.18 6.70
N MET A 309 -5.32 -11.69 6.18
CA MET A 309 -5.37 -10.42 5.44
C MET A 309 -5.62 -9.20 6.35
N GLY A 310 -4.62 -8.32 6.50
CA GLY A 310 -4.77 -7.08 7.26
C GLY A 310 -3.80 -5.98 6.78
N LEU A 311 -4.29 -4.75 6.64
CA LEU A 311 -3.47 -3.55 6.45
C LEU A 311 -3.18 -2.96 7.83
N THR A 312 -1.91 -2.87 8.20
CA THR A 312 -1.50 -2.20 9.44
C THR A 312 -1.10 -0.76 9.14
N ARG A 313 -1.38 0.16 10.08
CA ARG A 313 -0.97 1.57 9.99
C ARG A 313 0.50 1.69 9.58
N MET A 314 0.72 2.34 8.45
CA MET A 314 2.03 2.77 7.98
C MET A 314 2.07 4.29 8.04
N ILE A 315 3.09 4.85 8.67
CA ILE A 315 3.36 6.29 8.55
C ILE A 315 4.19 6.48 7.29
N SER A 316 3.58 7.06 6.26
CA SER A 316 4.34 7.69 5.18
C SER A 316 4.79 9.07 5.67
N MET A 317 6.09 9.37 5.56
CA MET A 317 6.62 10.72 5.86
C MET A 317 6.16 11.79 4.85
N LEU A 318 5.33 11.43 3.87
CA LEU A 318 4.60 12.40 3.05
C LEU A 318 3.49 13.05 3.89
N VAL A 319 3.83 14.15 4.53
CA VAL A 319 2.91 15.07 5.22
C VAL A 319 1.74 15.37 4.27
N ASN A 320 0.53 14.93 4.62
CA ASN A 320 -0.78 15.04 3.92
C ASN A 320 -1.44 13.75 3.38
N LEU A 321 -0.91 12.55 3.63
CA LEU A 321 -1.60 11.30 3.22
C LEU A 321 -2.50 10.64 4.29
N SER A 322 -2.79 11.31 5.40
CA SER A 322 -3.64 10.77 6.48
C SER A 322 -5.04 10.35 6.01
N VAL A 323 -5.61 11.07 5.02
CA VAL A 323 -6.89 10.68 4.40
C VAL A 323 -6.80 9.29 3.77
N LEU A 324 -5.69 8.99 3.07
CA LEU A 324 -5.47 7.72 2.36
C LEU A 324 -5.12 6.58 3.32
N PHE A 325 -4.28 6.82 4.32
CA PHE A 325 -3.74 5.76 5.19
C PHE A 325 -4.47 5.57 6.53
N GLU A 326 -5.27 6.54 6.97
CA GLU A 326 -5.98 6.45 8.25
C GLU A 326 -7.49 6.61 8.04
N ILE A 327 -7.92 7.74 7.46
CA ILE A 327 -9.34 8.09 7.52
C ILE A 327 -10.21 7.24 6.59
N ASN A 328 -9.79 7.05 5.33
CA ASN A 328 -10.52 6.19 4.40
C ASN A 328 -10.48 4.71 4.84
N PRO A 329 -9.32 4.14 5.25
CA PRO A 329 -9.25 2.79 5.80
C PRO A 329 -10.21 2.52 6.96
N MET A 330 -10.30 3.41 7.96
CA MET A 330 -11.28 3.28 9.06
C MET A 330 -12.72 3.21 8.57
N GLY A 331 -13.03 4.03 7.56
CA GLY A 331 -14.31 4.05 6.87
C GLY A 331 -14.66 2.73 6.16
N MET A 332 -13.71 2.24 5.38
CA MET A 332 -13.86 1.02 4.61
C MET A 332 -13.83 -0.23 5.50
N ASP A 333 -13.16 -0.20 6.65
CA ASP A 333 -13.15 -1.30 7.63
C ASP A 333 -14.55 -1.59 8.19
N GLY A 334 -15.41 -0.57 8.34
CA GLY A 334 -16.80 -0.77 8.70
C GLY A 334 -17.68 -1.35 7.59
N LEU A 335 -17.15 -1.45 6.37
CA LEU A 335 -17.79 -2.09 5.22
C LEU A 335 -17.22 -3.51 5.01
N LEU A 336 -16.17 -3.64 4.19
CA LEU A 336 -15.50 -4.92 3.86
C LEU A 336 -13.97 -4.83 3.99
N GLY A 337 -13.44 -3.82 4.69
CA GLY A 337 -12.02 -3.61 4.92
C GLY A 337 -11.38 -2.54 4.04
N PRO A 338 -10.11 -2.15 4.30
CA PRO A 338 -9.36 -1.18 3.50
C PRO A 338 -8.85 -1.74 2.16
N ILE A 339 -8.38 -0.83 1.29
CA ILE A 339 -7.70 -1.14 0.02
C ILE A 339 -6.29 -1.67 0.32
N HIS A 340 -5.76 -2.55 -0.55
CA HIS A 340 -4.35 -2.94 -0.52
C HIS A 340 -3.49 -1.86 -1.19
N LEU A 341 -2.52 -1.32 -0.45
CA LEU A 341 -1.65 -0.21 -0.88
C LEU A 341 -0.19 -0.65 -1.11
N GLY A 342 0.04 -1.94 -1.34
CA GLY A 342 1.32 -2.47 -1.82
C GLY A 342 2.42 -2.70 -0.77
N THR A 343 2.15 -2.41 0.51
CA THR A 343 3.10 -2.58 1.63
C THR A 343 2.36 -2.71 2.97
N GLY A 344 3.05 -3.21 4.02
CA GLY A 344 2.52 -3.33 5.38
C GLY A 344 1.25 -4.20 5.49
N CYS A 345 1.11 -5.16 4.58
CA CYS A 345 -0.05 -6.03 4.48
C CYS A 345 0.35 -7.49 4.72
N PHE A 346 -0.46 -8.17 5.50
CA PHE A 346 -0.42 -9.63 5.62
C PHE A 346 -1.45 -10.21 4.65
N PHE A 347 -1.21 -11.40 4.08
CA PHE A 347 -2.13 -12.06 3.15
C PHE A 347 -2.26 -13.54 3.46
N ASN A 348 -3.49 -13.99 3.74
CA ASN A 348 -3.70 -15.42 3.88
C ASN A 348 -3.38 -16.07 2.54
N ARG A 349 -2.39 -16.96 2.48
CA ARG A 349 -1.95 -17.65 1.28
C ARG A 349 -3.10 -18.16 0.40
N ARG A 350 -4.17 -18.69 1.02
CA ARG A 350 -5.38 -19.18 0.32
C ARG A 350 -6.02 -18.12 -0.60
N VAL A 351 -5.85 -16.84 -0.31
CA VAL A 351 -6.40 -15.72 -1.10
C VAL A 351 -5.89 -15.71 -2.54
N PHE A 352 -4.69 -16.23 -2.78
CA PHE A 352 -4.08 -16.29 -4.10
C PHE A 352 -4.61 -17.45 -4.96
N PHE A 353 -5.47 -18.30 -4.42
CA PHE A 353 -6.01 -19.49 -5.10
C PHE A 353 -7.52 -19.35 -5.36
N GLY A 354 -7.98 -18.14 -5.68
CA GLY A 354 -9.38 -17.83 -5.99
C GLY A 354 -10.21 -17.34 -4.80
N GLY A 355 -11.51 -17.14 -5.02
CA GLY A 355 -12.42 -16.60 -4.02
C GLY A 355 -12.61 -17.54 -2.82
N PRO A 356 -13.18 -17.05 -1.69
CA PRO A 356 -13.39 -17.87 -0.49
C PRO A 356 -14.19 -19.14 -0.78
N SER A 357 -15.27 -19.00 -1.56
CA SER A 357 -16.14 -20.11 -1.99
C SER A 357 -15.76 -20.74 -3.33
N SER A 358 -14.69 -20.27 -3.99
CA SER A 358 -14.29 -20.71 -5.34
C SER A 358 -12.78 -20.99 -5.41
N PHE A 359 -12.37 -22.13 -4.87
CA PHE A 359 -10.97 -22.56 -4.93
C PHE A 359 -10.55 -22.90 -6.36
N VAL A 360 -9.37 -22.41 -6.75
CA VAL A 360 -8.71 -22.73 -8.01
C VAL A 360 -7.43 -23.51 -7.67
N PRO A 361 -7.38 -24.82 -7.97
CA PRO A 361 -6.17 -25.60 -7.71
C PRO A 361 -5.03 -25.16 -8.63
N PRO A 362 -3.78 -25.13 -8.13
CA PRO A 362 -2.62 -24.91 -8.97
C PRO A 362 -2.37 -26.09 -9.90
N GLU A 363 -1.65 -25.83 -10.99
CA GLU A 363 -1.24 -26.83 -11.98
C GLU A 363 -0.28 -27.86 -11.39
N ILE A 364 0.55 -27.43 -10.42
CA ILE A 364 1.45 -28.27 -9.64
C ILE A 364 0.83 -28.44 -8.24
N PRO A 365 0.38 -29.65 -7.86
CA PRO A 365 -0.30 -29.91 -6.58
C PRO A 365 0.50 -29.47 -5.36
N GLU A 366 1.83 -29.57 -5.43
CA GLU A 366 2.72 -29.16 -4.36
C GLU A 366 2.54 -27.68 -4.04
N LEU A 367 2.25 -26.80 -5.01
CA LEU A 367 2.09 -25.35 -4.77
C LEU A 367 0.81 -25.00 -3.98
N SER A 368 -0.06 -25.98 -3.71
CA SER A 368 -1.32 -25.78 -3.01
C SER A 368 -1.12 -25.10 -1.64
N PRO A 369 -2.00 -24.17 -1.22
CA PRO A 369 -1.84 -23.43 0.02
C PRO A 369 -1.82 -24.31 1.28
N GLY A 370 -2.38 -25.52 1.21
CA GLY A 370 -2.39 -26.49 2.30
C GLY A 370 -1.28 -27.53 2.25
N ASN A 371 -0.40 -27.49 1.24
CA ASN A 371 0.71 -28.44 1.15
C ASN A 371 1.77 -28.13 2.21
N ILE A 372 2.25 -29.15 2.92
CA ILE A 372 3.33 -29.04 3.91
C ILE A 372 4.56 -29.70 3.30
N VAL A 373 5.64 -28.93 3.18
CA VAL A 373 6.90 -29.46 2.65
C VAL A 373 7.68 -30.16 3.76
N ASN A 374 7.90 -31.46 3.56
CA ASN A 374 8.65 -32.31 4.50
C ASN A 374 10.13 -32.48 4.09
N LYS A 375 10.61 -31.71 3.11
CA LYS A 375 11.98 -31.79 2.61
C LYS A 375 12.74 -30.51 2.96
N PRO A 376 14.06 -30.58 3.22
CA PRO A 376 14.88 -29.39 3.43
C PRO A 376 14.80 -28.42 2.24
N ILE A 377 14.87 -27.13 2.51
CA ILE A 377 14.76 -26.06 1.50
C ILE A 377 15.87 -26.15 0.43
N GLN A 378 17.05 -26.64 0.81
CA GLN A 378 18.19 -26.87 -0.09
C GLN A 378 18.10 -28.19 -0.89
N SER A 379 17.08 -29.02 -0.67
CA SER A 379 16.99 -30.30 -1.37
C SER A 379 16.80 -30.09 -2.88
N GLN A 380 17.50 -30.88 -3.69
CA GLN A 380 17.51 -30.77 -5.15
C GLN A 380 16.08 -30.73 -5.78
N PRO A 381 15.10 -31.53 -5.32
CA PRO A 381 13.74 -31.45 -5.85
C PRO A 381 13.04 -30.12 -5.57
N ILE A 382 13.27 -29.53 -4.39
CA ILE A 382 12.69 -28.24 -3.99
C ILE A 382 13.32 -27.12 -4.80
N LEU A 383 14.66 -27.09 -4.90
CA LEU A 383 15.37 -26.11 -5.73
C LEU A 383 14.99 -26.23 -7.21
N ALA A 384 14.89 -27.44 -7.76
CA ALA A 384 14.48 -27.64 -9.15
C ALA A 384 13.04 -27.14 -9.40
N MET A 385 12.12 -27.39 -8.47
CA MET A 385 10.76 -26.86 -8.55
C MET A 385 10.75 -25.33 -8.45
N ALA A 386 11.57 -24.78 -7.56
CA ALA A 386 11.71 -23.34 -7.41
C ALA A 386 12.22 -22.70 -8.72
N HIS A 387 13.29 -23.24 -9.31
CA HIS A 387 13.78 -22.79 -10.60
C HIS A 387 12.72 -22.89 -11.71
N ARG A 388 11.88 -23.93 -11.72
CA ARG A 388 10.81 -24.09 -12.70
C ARG A 388 9.75 -23.00 -12.61
N VAL A 389 9.27 -22.68 -11.41
CA VAL A 389 8.21 -21.67 -11.21
C VAL A 389 8.72 -20.23 -11.37
N ALA A 390 10.03 -20.01 -11.19
CA ALA A 390 10.69 -18.73 -11.42
C ALA A 390 11.04 -18.45 -12.88
N SER A 391 10.77 -19.40 -13.79
CA SER A 391 11.06 -19.24 -15.21
C SER A 391 10.16 -18.18 -15.84
N CYS A 392 10.65 -17.53 -16.90
CA CYS A 392 9.92 -16.48 -17.60
C CYS A 392 8.67 -17.00 -18.32
N ASN A 393 8.59 -18.31 -18.58
CA ASN A 393 7.54 -18.92 -19.38
C ASN A 393 6.50 -19.70 -18.55
N TYR A 394 6.71 -19.85 -17.23
CA TYR A 394 5.81 -20.61 -16.37
C TYR A 394 4.36 -20.07 -16.39
N GLU A 395 4.21 -18.75 -16.49
CA GLU A 395 2.91 -18.08 -16.41
C GLU A 395 2.10 -18.18 -17.73
N ASN A 396 2.75 -18.48 -18.87
CA ASN A 396 2.11 -18.44 -20.19
C ASN A 396 0.96 -19.44 -20.37
N GLN A 397 0.96 -20.54 -19.62
CA GLN A 397 -0.05 -21.60 -19.68
C GLN A 397 -0.72 -21.86 -18.33
N SER A 398 -0.60 -20.92 -17.39
CA SER A 398 -1.19 -21.04 -16.06
C SER A 398 -2.25 -19.98 -15.79
N LYS A 399 -2.95 -20.13 -14.67
CA LYS A 399 -3.96 -19.15 -14.22
C LYS A 399 -3.38 -18.02 -13.38
N TRP A 400 -2.07 -18.02 -13.13
CA TRP A 400 -1.38 -16.98 -12.36
C TRP A 400 -1.45 -15.62 -13.07
N GLY A 401 -1.58 -14.55 -12.28
CA GLY A 401 -1.80 -13.20 -12.81
C GLY A 401 -3.23 -12.92 -13.25
N SER A 402 -3.94 -13.90 -13.82
CA SER A 402 -5.30 -13.70 -14.34
C SER A 402 -6.40 -14.06 -13.33
N LYS A 403 -6.32 -15.25 -12.72
CA LYS A 403 -7.27 -15.79 -11.73
C LYS A 403 -6.62 -16.27 -10.43
N MET A 404 -5.30 -16.43 -10.41
CA MET A 404 -4.51 -16.78 -9.22
C MET A 404 -3.42 -15.74 -8.96
N GLY A 405 -2.93 -15.65 -7.73
CA GLY A 405 -1.91 -14.70 -7.33
C GLY A 405 -2.32 -13.23 -7.36
N PHE A 406 -1.31 -12.36 -7.32
CA PHE A 406 -1.39 -10.95 -7.64
C PHE A 406 -1.85 -10.77 -9.09
N ARG A 407 -2.82 -9.88 -9.28
CA ARG A 407 -3.58 -9.71 -10.52
C ARG A 407 -2.86 -8.79 -11.50
N TYR A 408 -2.77 -9.20 -12.76
CA TYR A 408 -2.21 -8.39 -13.84
C TYR A 408 -3.29 -7.58 -14.55
N GLY A 409 -2.90 -6.45 -15.13
CA GLY A 409 -3.79 -5.62 -15.95
C GLY A 409 -3.89 -4.16 -15.53
N SER A 410 -3.07 -3.70 -14.59
CA SER A 410 -2.92 -2.29 -14.25
C SER A 410 -1.50 -2.00 -13.76
N LEU A 411 -1.03 -0.78 -13.95
CA LEU A 411 0.22 -0.29 -13.35
C LEU A 411 0.17 -0.16 -11.81
N VAL A 412 -1.01 -0.23 -11.21
CA VAL A 412 -1.22 -0.30 -9.75
C VAL A 412 -1.71 -1.69 -9.37
N GLU A 413 -0.81 -2.67 -9.44
CA GLU A 413 -1.13 -4.07 -9.20
C GLU A 413 -1.67 -4.30 -7.79
N ASP A 414 -1.24 -3.48 -6.83
CA ASP A 414 -1.65 -3.53 -5.44
C ASP A 414 -3.14 -3.21 -5.27
N TYR A 415 -3.56 -2.03 -5.72
CA TYR A 415 -4.95 -1.59 -5.74
C TYR A 415 -5.80 -2.59 -6.51
N TYR A 416 -5.34 -2.99 -7.70
CA TYR A 416 -6.09 -3.87 -8.59
C TYR A 416 -6.25 -5.28 -8.01
N THR A 417 -5.18 -5.86 -7.44
CA THR A 417 -5.25 -7.17 -6.77
C THR A 417 -6.22 -7.11 -5.60
N GLY A 418 -6.06 -6.13 -4.69
CA GLY A 418 -6.95 -5.98 -3.54
C GLY A 418 -8.41 -5.80 -3.94
N TYR A 419 -8.67 -4.98 -4.97
CA TYR A 419 -10.01 -4.76 -5.53
C TYR A 419 -10.63 -6.06 -6.07
N ARG A 420 -9.89 -6.81 -6.89
CA ARG A 420 -10.35 -8.06 -7.49
C ARG A 420 -10.64 -9.11 -6.42
N LEU A 421 -9.76 -9.26 -5.43
CA LEU A 421 -9.96 -10.19 -4.31
C LEU A 421 -11.24 -9.89 -3.54
N LYS A 422 -11.56 -8.62 -3.30
CA LYS A 422 -12.83 -8.26 -2.64
C LYS A 422 -14.05 -8.47 -3.52
N CYS A 423 -13.95 -8.21 -4.82
CA CYS A 423 -15.03 -8.55 -5.76
C CYS A 423 -15.29 -10.07 -5.80
N GLU A 424 -14.28 -10.89 -5.49
CA GLU A 424 -14.40 -12.35 -5.37
C GLU A 424 -14.93 -12.80 -3.99
N GLY A 425 -15.17 -11.88 -3.07
CA GLY A 425 -15.80 -12.12 -1.76
C GLY A 425 -14.87 -12.04 -0.55
N TRP A 426 -13.57 -11.80 -0.74
CA TRP A 426 -12.64 -11.65 0.39
C TRP A 426 -12.87 -10.34 1.17
N ARG A 427 -12.54 -10.36 2.46
CA ARG A 427 -12.60 -9.21 3.36
C ARG A 427 -11.22 -8.90 3.93
N SER A 428 -10.86 -7.62 4.02
CA SER A 428 -9.64 -7.19 4.70
C SER A 428 -9.96 -6.54 6.04
N ILE A 429 -8.94 -6.38 6.86
CA ILE A 429 -9.04 -5.72 8.17
C ILE A 429 -8.05 -4.57 8.22
N PHE A 430 -8.44 -3.45 8.83
CA PHE A 430 -7.53 -2.36 9.18
C PHE A 430 -7.13 -2.44 10.66
N CYS A 431 -5.83 -2.43 10.92
CA CYS A 431 -5.25 -2.35 12.26
C CYS A 431 -4.51 -1.03 12.44
N HIS A 432 -4.78 -0.32 13.54
CA HIS A 432 -4.22 0.99 13.82
C HIS A 432 -3.54 1.02 15.20
N PRO A 433 -2.36 0.38 15.33
CA PRO A 433 -1.63 0.38 16.59
C PRO A 433 -1.17 1.80 16.97
N ASP A 434 -1.03 2.03 18.27
CA ASP A 434 -0.59 3.31 18.83
C ASP A 434 0.77 3.74 18.26
N ARG A 435 1.72 2.80 18.20
CA ARG A 435 2.98 2.96 17.48
C ARG A 435 2.82 2.41 16.07
N ALA A 436 3.23 3.18 15.07
CA ALA A 436 3.23 2.68 13.71
C ALA A 436 4.14 1.46 13.60
N ALA A 437 3.59 0.36 13.08
CA ALA A 437 4.33 -0.90 12.95
C ALA A 437 5.32 -0.86 11.78
N PHE A 438 5.06 -0.01 10.79
CA PHE A 438 5.85 0.11 9.58
C PHE A 438 6.22 1.56 9.31
N TYR A 439 7.53 1.79 9.16
CA TYR A 439 8.10 3.07 8.74
C TYR A 439 8.84 2.85 7.41
N GLY A 440 8.69 3.82 6.50
CA GLY A 440 9.38 3.81 5.22
C GLY A 440 9.85 5.21 4.85
N ASN A 441 10.90 5.27 4.04
CA ASN A 441 11.39 6.53 3.48
C ASN A 441 10.44 7.03 2.39
N ALA A 442 10.22 8.34 2.36
CA ALA A 442 9.49 9.01 1.29
C ALA A 442 10.46 9.53 0.22
N PRO A 443 10.03 9.64 -1.05
CA PRO A 443 10.82 10.32 -2.06
C PRO A 443 11.10 11.77 -1.64
N ILE A 444 12.38 12.17 -1.66
CA ILE A 444 12.81 13.51 -1.26
C ILE A 444 12.89 14.49 -2.44
N ASN A 445 12.92 13.98 -3.68
CA ASN A 445 13.01 14.81 -4.88
C ASN A 445 11.65 14.91 -5.59
N LEU A 446 11.41 16.06 -6.22
CA LEU A 446 10.14 16.34 -6.89
C LEU A 446 9.90 15.42 -8.09
N ILE A 447 10.95 15.06 -8.82
CA ILE A 447 10.84 14.26 -10.05
C ILE A 447 10.30 12.86 -9.73
N ASP A 448 10.77 12.23 -8.66
CA ASP A 448 10.30 10.91 -8.21
C ASP A 448 8.88 10.98 -7.67
N VAL A 449 8.52 12.04 -6.94
CA VAL A 449 7.14 12.28 -6.51
C VAL A 449 6.21 12.42 -7.72
N LEU A 450 6.60 13.18 -8.75
CA LEU A 450 5.80 13.35 -9.96
C LEU A 450 5.69 12.05 -10.76
N ASN A 451 6.79 11.32 -10.93
CA ASN A 451 6.80 10.01 -11.60
C ASN A 451 5.93 8.99 -10.86
N GLN A 452 5.95 8.99 -9.52
CA GLN A 452 5.10 8.15 -8.70
C GLN A 452 3.62 8.50 -8.87
N ASN A 453 3.26 9.78 -8.74
CA ASN A 453 1.88 10.24 -8.91
C ASN A 453 1.36 9.99 -10.33
N LYS A 454 2.19 10.18 -11.36
CA LYS A 454 1.86 9.86 -12.76
C LYS A 454 1.51 8.38 -12.91
N ARG A 455 2.34 7.48 -12.36
CA ARG A 455 2.09 6.03 -12.41
C ARG A 455 0.78 5.65 -11.71
N TRP A 456 0.54 6.21 -10.53
CA TRP A 456 -0.71 6.00 -9.79
C TRP A 456 -1.92 6.50 -10.57
N ALA A 457 -1.86 7.72 -11.12
CA ALA A 457 -2.93 8.30 -11.92
C ALA A 457 -3.28 7.42 -13.13
N ILE A 458 -2.27 6.99 -13.90
CA ILE A 458 -2.47 6.11 -15.07
C ILE A 458 -3.08 4.78 -14.63
N GLY A 459 -2.46 4.09 -13.67
CA GLY A 459 -2.93 2.78 -13.25
C GLY A 459 -4.34 2.79 -12.67
N LEU A 460 -4.67 3.79 -11.85
CA LEU A 460 -6.01 3.90 -11.24
C LEU A 460 -7.07 4.16 -12.32
N LEU A 461 -6.78 5.02 -13.30
CA LEU A 461 -7.68 5.26 -14.43
C LEU A 461 -7.80 4.03 -15.35
N GLU A 462 -6.75 3.25 -15.54
CA GLU A 462 -6.84 1.94 -16.24
C GLU A 462 -7.89 1.06 -15.58
N VAL A 463 -7.92 0.97 -14.24
CA VAL A 463 -8.96 0.21 -13.53
C VAL A 463 -10.33 0.89 -13.66
N GLY A 464 -10.40 2.21 -13.47
CA GLY A 464 -11.63 2.99 -13.56
C GLY A 464 -12.33 2.91 -14.91
N PHE A 465 -11.58 2.80 -16.01
CA PHE A 465 -12.12 2.67 -17.37
C PHE A 465 -12.09 1.22 -17.91
N SER A 466 -11.67 0.24 -17.11
CA SER A 466 -11.70 -1.16 -17.49
C SER A 466 -13.12 -1.76 -17.44
N LYS A 467 -13.26 -2.98 -17.99
CA LYS A 467 -14.45 -3.82 -17.79
C LYS A 467 -14.76 -4.15 -16.32
N TYR A 468 -13.79 -3.93 -15.44
CA TYR A 468 -13.93 -4.13 -14.00
C TYR A 468 -14.08 -2.81 -13.25
N ASN A 469 -14.66 -1.79 -13.86
CA ASN A 469 -14.91 -0.49 -13.24
C ASN A 469 -15.58 -0.62 -11.83
N PRO A 470 -15.05 0.06 -10.79
CA PRO A 470 -15.62 0.06 -9.44
C PRO A 470 -17.09 0.49 -9.33
N ILE A 471 -17.57 1.40 -10.18
CA ILE A 471 -18.94 1.95 -10.12
C ILE A 471 -19.97 0.89 -10.53
N THR A 472 -19.68 0.11 -11.56
CA THR A 472 -20.61 -0.89 -12.11
C THR A 472 -20.28 -2.28 -11.56
N PHE A 473 -19.19 -2.88 -12.05
CA PHE A 473 -18.74 -4.21 -11.64
C PHE A 473 -18.48 -4.28 -10.13
N GLY A 474 -17.76 -3.29 -9.59
CA GLY A 474 -17.42 -3.25 -8.17
C GLY A 474 -18.63 -3.11 -7.25
N SER A 475 -19.53 -2.17 -7.55
CA SER A 475 -20.79 -2.00 -6.80
C SER A 475 -21.69 -3.23 -6.88
N GLN A 476 -21.73 -3.91 -8.03
CA GLN A 476 -22.49 -5.15 -8.17
C GLN A 476 -21.90 -6.27 -7.31
N ALA A 477 -20.57 -6.38 -7.24
CA ALA A 477 -19.89 -7.44 -6.51
C ALA A 477 -19.83 -7.21 -4.99
N MET A 478 -19.61 -5.97 -4.54
CA MET A 478 -19.31 -5.62 -3.15
C MET A 478 -20.38 -4.75 -2.47
N GLY A 479 -21.40 -4.33 -3.23
CA GLY A 479 -22.40 -3.34 -2.81
C GLY A 479 -21.98 -1.89 -3.11
N PRO A 480 -22.96 -0.97 -3.20
CA PRO A 480 -22.76 0.37 -3.75
C PRO A 480 -21.79 1.24 -2.94
N LEU A 481 -21.81 1.14 -1.60
CA LEU A 481 -20.90 1.93 -0.75
C LEU A 481 -19.45 1.51 -0.92
N MET A 482 -19.17 0.21 -1.02
CA MET A 482 -17.80 -0.26 -1.21
C MET A 482 -17.33 0.00 -2.65
N GLY A 483 -18.20 -0.17 -3.65
CA GLY A 483 -17.89 0.19 -5.04
C GLY A 483 -17.51 1.66 -5.19
N LEU A 484 -18.28 2.56 -4.56
CA LEU A 484 -17.98 4.01 -4.51
C LEU A 484 -16.69 4.32 -3.74
N ALA A 485 -16.40 3.59 -2.65
CA ALA A 485 -15.16 3.77 -1.89
C ALA A 485 -13.93 3.39 -2.73
N TYR A 486 -14.01 2.34 -3.55
CA TYR A 486 -12.97 2.01 -4.52
C TYR A 486 -12.91 3.04 -5.66
N ALA A 487 -14.06 3.54 -6.12
CA ALA A 487 -14.14 4.55 -7.17
C ALA A 487 -13.45 5.87 -6.77
N TYR A 488 -13.46 6.23 -5.48
CA TYR A 488 -12.70 7.39 -4.96
C TYR A 488 -11.24 7.34 -5.40
N SER A 489 -10.56 6.21 -5.21
CA SER A 489 -9.18 6.03 -5.65
C SER A 489 -9.09 5.85 -7.16
N GLY A 490 -9.97 5.05 -7.77
CA GLY A 490 -9.95 4.76 -9.21
C GLY A 490 -10.06 6.00 -10.10
N TYR A 491 -10.78 7.04 -9.65
CA TYR A 491 -10.99 8.29 -10.40
C TYR A 491 -10.29 9.50 -9.78
N TRP A 492 -9.34 9.28 -8.86
CA TRP A 492 -8.63 10.35 -8.16
C TRP A 492 -8.06 11.43 -9.10
N ALA A 493 -7.42 10.98 -10.19
CA ALA A 493 -6.79 11.88 -11.16
C ALA A 493 -7.77 12.83 -11.86
N MET A 494 -9.06 12.48 -11.94
CA MET A 494 -10.08 13.34 -12.55
C MET A 494 -10.35 14.60 -11.73
N TRP A 495 -9.95 14.65 -10.46
CA TRP A 495 -10.13 15.87 -9.64
C TRP A 495 -9.24 17.03 -10.10
N SER A 496 -8.22 16.76 -10.92
CA SER A 496 -7.42 17.81 -11.57
C SER A 496 -8.26 18.66 -12.52
N ILE A 497 -9.28 18.08 -13.17
CA ILE A 497 -10.16 18.78 -14.12
C ILE A 497 -10.88 19.97 -13.46
N PRO A 498 -11.68 19.79 -12.39
CA PRO A 498 -12.35 20.91 -11.75
C PRO A 498 -11.35 21.90 -11.15
N ILE A 499 -10.22 21.42 -10.60
CA ILE A 499 -9.18 22.31 -10.08
C ILE A 499 -8.64 23.24 -11.17
N THR A 500 -8.30 22.69 -12.35
CA THR A 500 -7.85 23.48 -13.49
C THR A 500 -8.95 24.44 -13.97
N ILE A 501 -10.20 23.98 -14.07
CA ILE A 501 -11.33 24.83 -14.47
C ILE A 501 -11.47 26.02 -13.52
N TYR A 502 -11.58 25.80 -12.22
CA TYR A 502 -11.74 26.88 -11.24
C TYR A 502 -10.48 27.74 -11.08
N ALA A 503 -9.30 27.22 -11.43
CA ALA A 503 -8.04 27.97 -11.35
C ALA A 503 -7.81 28.91 -12.56
N PHE A 504 -8.48 28.70 -13.70
CA PHE A 504 -8.24 29.50 -14.91
C PHE A 504 -9.50 30.21 -15.45
N ILE A 505 -10.67 29.58 -15.33
CA ILE A 505 -11.92 30.15 -15.87
C ILE A 505 -12.27 31.51 -15.24
N PRO A 506 -12.18 31.72 -13.90
CA PRO A 506 -12.41 33.03 -13.30
C PRO A 506 -11.53 34.14 -13.86
N GLN A 507 -10.26 33.87 -14.08
CA GLN A 507 -9.27 34.81 -14.58
C GLN A 507 -9.53 35.14 -16.06
N LEU A 508 -9.85 34.13 -16.87
CA LEU A 508 -10.22 34.33 -18.27
C LEU A 508 -11.52 35.15 -18.38
N ALA A 509 -12.52 34.86 -17.55
CA ALA A 509 -13.76 35.63 -17.57
C ALA A 509 -13.55 37.08 -17.15
N LEU A 510 -12.71 37.33 -16.13
CA LEU A 510 -12.32 38.68 -15.71
C LEU A 510 -11.63 39.45 -16.84
N LEU A 511 -10.66 38.83 -17.52
CA LEU A 511 -9.93 39.45 -18.65
C LEU A 511 -10.84 39.77 -19.84
N ASN A 512 -11.87 38.96 -20.06
CA ASN A 512 -12.81 39.15 -21.18
C ASN A 512 -14.07 39.94 -20.79
N GLY A 513 -14.14 40.48 -19.57
CA GLY A 513 -15.31 41.22 -19.09
C GLY A 513 -16.60 40.40 -18.99
N VAL A 514 -16.49 39.06 -18.92
CA VAL A 514 -17.65 38.17 -18.82
C VAL A 514 -17.93 37.85 -17.35
N THR A 515 -19.17 38.05 -16.93
CA THR A 515 -19.60 37.76 -15.55
C THR A 515 -19.91 36.26 -15.39
N ILE A 516 -19.13 35.55 -14.56
CA ILE A 516 -19.42 34.16 -14.17
C ILE A 516 -20.51 34.09 -13.09
N PHE A 517 -20.51 35.07 -12.19
CA PHE A 517 -21.48 35.20 -11.11
C PHE A 517 -22.55 36.24 -11.48
N PRO A 518 -23.76 36.19 -10.89
CA PRO A 518 -24.79 37.18 -11.14
C PRO A 518 -24.24 38.61 -10.96
N LYS A 519 -24.67 39.53 -11.85
CA LYS A 519 -24.20 40.94 -11.92
C LYS A 519 -24.17 41.65 -10.57
N ASP A 520 -25.08 41.31 -9.67
CA ASP A 520 -25.21 41.90 -8.33
C ASP A 520 -23.92 41.91 -7.50
N PHE A 521 -22.99 40.97 -7.69
CA PHE A 521 -21.72 40.98 -6.93
C PHE A 521 -20.67 41.90 -7.54
N LEU A 522 -20.57 41.91 -8.88
CA LEU A 522 -19.59 42.72 -9.58
C LEU A 522 -19.99 44.20 -9.55
N ASP A 523 -21.28 44.50 -9.75
CA ASP A 523 -21.80 45.87 -9.63
C ASP A 523 -21.60 46.42 -8.20
N PHE A 524 -21.75 45.56 -7.19
CA PHE A 524 -21.55 45.95 -5.79
C PHE A 524 -20.07 46.18 -5.44
N LEU A 525 -19.15 45.39 -5.99
CA LEU A 525 -17.70 45.62 -5.85
C LEU A 525 -17.24 46.86 -6.63
N LEU A 526 -17.78 47.10 -7.84
CA LEU A 526 -17.45 48.25 -8.69
C LEU A 526 -17.90 49.58 -8.08
N VAL A 527 -18.94 49.58 -7.25
CA VAL A 527 -19.41 50.75 -6.48
C VAL A 527 -18.66 50.89 -5.13
N GLY A 528 -17.59 50.12 -4.91
CA GLY A 528 -16.75 50.20 -3.70
C GLY A 528 -17.28 49.40 -2.50
N GLY A 529 -18.24 48.52 -2.72
CA GLY A 529 -18.74 47.61 -1.69
C GLY A 529 -17.72 46.54 -1.31
N THR A 530 -17.76 46.07 -0.07
CA THR A 530 -16.93 44.96 0.38
C THR A 530 -17.64 43.62 0.19
N VAL A 531 -16.88 42.53 0.11
CA VAL A 531 -17.45 41.16 0.08
C VAL A 531 -18.39 40.92 1.27
N GLN A 532 -18.06 41.48 2.44
CA GLN A 532 -18.86 41.38 3.65
C GLN A 532 -20.17 42.17 3.57
N SER A 533 -20.16 43.38 2.99
CA SER A 533 -21.40 44.16 2.82
C SER A 533 -22.32 43.58 1.74
N TRP A 534 -21.77 42.96 0.69
CA TRP A 534 -22.59 42.22 -0.29
C TRP A 534 -23.26 41.00 0.34
N TRP A 535 -22.52 40.24 1.15
CA TRP A 535 -23.05 39.08 1.87
C TRP A 535 -24.15 39.47 2.86
N ASN A 536 -24.02 40.61 3.53
CA ASN A 536 -25.05 41.17 4.40
C ASN A 536 -26.30 41.64 3.62
N ASP A 537 -26.12 42.24 2.43
CA ASP A 537 -27.23 42.67 1.57
C ASP A 537 -28.03 41.46 1.01
N GLN A 538 -27.34 40.39 0.59
CA GLN A 538 -28.00 39.16 0.16
C GLN A 538 -28.78 38.48 1.29
N ARG A 539 -28.28 38.55 2.53
CA ARG A 539 -29.02 38.06 3.73
C ARG A 539 -30.29 38.85 3.97
N TRP A 540 -30.25 40.17 3.77
CA TRP A 540 -31.39 41.05 3.95
C TRP A 540 -32.46 40.83 2.86
N ASN A 541 -32.04 40.72 1.60
CA ASN A 541 -32.95 40.64 0.44
C ASN A 541 -33.53 39.24 0.16
N LYS A 542 -32.90 38.15 0.61
CA LYS A 542 -33.36 36.77 0.34
C LYS A 542 -33.94 36.01 1.54
N GLY A 543 -34.15 36.66 2.68
CA GLY A 543 -34.93 36.09 3.79
C GLY A 543 -34.48 34.69 4.24
N ILE A 544 -33.18 34.41 4.25
CA ILE A 544 -32.66 33.17 4.84
C ILE A 544 -32.56 33.38 6.35
N LEU A 545 -33.65 33.01 7.02
CA LEU A 545 -33.72 32.82 8.46
C LEU A 545 -32.78 31.66 8.84
N PHE A 546 -31.65 31.95 9.47
CA PHE A 546 -31.12 31.13 10.58
C PHE A 546 -30.07 31.95 11.33
N GLY A 547 -30.41 32.31 12.56
CA GLY A 547 -29.57 33.08 13.46
C GLY A 547 -28.42 32.27 14.03
N LEU A 548 -27.26 32.90 14.12
CA LEU A 548 -26.27 32.70 15.16
C LEU A 548 -25.58 34.04 15.37
N LYS A 549 -26.02 34.72 16.44
CA LYS A 549 -25.46 35.97 16.94
C LYS A 549 -24.18 35.60 17.70
N LEU A 550 -23.02 35.76 17.08
CA LEU A 550 -21.75 35.81 17.80
C LEU A 550 -21.46 37.27 18.12
N GLU A 551 -21.77 37.68 19.35
CA GLU A 551 -21.29 38.93 19.93
C GLU A 551 -19.77 38.80 20.16
N CYS A 552 -18.96 39.43 19.29
CA CYS A 552 -17.65 39.91 19.72
C CYS A 552 -17.90 41.17 20.55
N LYS A 553 -17.75 41.07 21.87
CA LYS A 553 -17.42 42.22 22.71
C LYS A 553 -15.91 42.41 22.63
N GLU A 554 -15.49 43.47 21.96
CA GLU A 554 -14.22 44.12 22.28
C GLU A 554 -14.45 45.00 23.52
N GLY A 555 -13.55 44.85 24.48
CA GLY A 555 -13.43 45.60 25.72
C GLY A 555 -12.12 45.19 26.38
#